data_AF-A0A9W8MR67-F1
#
_entry.id   AF-A0A9W8MR67-F1
#
_cell.length_a   1.000
_cell.length_b   1.000
_cell.length_c   1.000
_cell.angle_alpha   90.00
_cell.angle_beta   90.00
_cell.angle_gamma   90.00
#
_symmetry.space_group_name_H-M   'P 1'
#
loop_
_entity.id
_entity.type
_entity.pdbx_description
1 polymer ?
#
loop_
_entity_poly.entity_id
_entity_poly.type
_entity_poly.pdbx_seq_one_letter_code
_entity_poly.pdbx_strand_id
1 'polypeptide(L)'
;MQHARECRDGTNVVTATNCAATSGNWVSPYDNRATTLASDLDIDHLVPLREAWVSGARTWTNAQREAFANDLTRPQLIAVTDTLNQSKGDKDPAEWMPPLTSYRCTYARAWVHVKYYWNLSVDSAEKSALTSYLASC
;
A
#
# COMPACT_ATOMS: atom_id res chain seq x y z
N MET A 1 7.37 -11.47 -6.25
CA MET A 1 6.64 -11.26 -4.98
C MET A 1 5.37 -10.42 -5.17
N GLN A 2 5.34 -9.45 -6.10
CA GLN A 2 4.09 -8.79 -6.55
C GLN A 2 2.95 -9.77 -6.84
N HIS A 3 3.20 -10.85 -7.58
CA HIS A 3 2.18 -11.86 -7.90
C HIS A 3 1.56 -12.57 -6.67
N ALA A 4 2.28 -12.66 -5.55
CA ALA A 4 1.72 -13.26 -4.33
C ALA A 4 0.59 -12.40 -3.74
N ARG A 5 0.58 -11.10 -4.01
CA ARG A 5 -0.47 -10.19 -3.57
C ARG A 5 -1.67 -10.18 -4.49
N GLU A 6 -1.43 -10.24 -5.80
CA GLU A 6 -2.50 -10.43 -6.79
C GLU A 6 -3.35 -11.66 -6.45
N CYS A 7 -2.72 -12.79 -6.10
CA CYS A 7 -3.42 -14.01 -5.69
C CYS A 7 -4.10 -13.93 -4.31
N ARG A 8 -3.55 -13.16 -3.36
CA ARG A 8 -4.13 -13.01 -2.02
C ARG A 8 -5.38 -12.12 -2.05
N ASP A 9 -5.30 -11.02 -2.78
CA ASP A 9 -6.32 -9.97 -2.79
C ASP A 9 -7.39 -10.20 -3.87
N GLY A 10 -7.17 -11.18 -4.77
CA GLY A 10 -8.07 -11.53 -5.85
C GLY A 10 -8.70 -12.91 -5.71
N THR A 11 -9.75 -13.14 -6.49
CA THR A 11 -10.38 -14.46 -6.65
C THR A 11 -10.42 -14.88 -8.12
N ASN A 12 -10.38 -16.18 -8.40
CA ASN A 12 -10.29 -16.73 -9.77
C ASN A 12 -9.11 -16.16 -10.57
N VAL A 13 -7.98 -15.93 -9.91
CA VAL A 13 -6.78 -15.37 -10.54
C VAL A 13 -6.20 -16.37 -11.53
N VAL A 14 -6.01 -15.92 -12.75
CA VAL A 14 -5.37 -16.65 -13.85
C VAL A 14 -3.98 -16.07 -14.04
N THR A 15 -2.97 -16.93 -14.15
CA THR A 15 -1.58 -16.53 -14.36
C THR A 15 -1.07 -16.98 -15.72
N ALA A 16 -0.22 -16.16 -16.35
CA ALA A 16 0.57 -16.54 -17.50
C ALA A 16 1.70 -17.52 -17.12
N THR A 17 2.37 -18.09 -18.13
CA THR A 17 3.47 -19.07 -17.97
C THR A 17 4.66 -18.52 -17.16
N ASN A 18 4.82 -17.19 -17.09
CA ASN A 18 5.83 -16.50 -16.28
C ASN A 18 5.35 -16.17 -14.84
N CYS A 19 4.23 -16.76 -14.42
CA CYS A 19 3.57 -16.55 -13.12
C CYS A 19 3.01 -15.15 -12.88
N ALA A 20 2.89 -14.29 -13.92
CA ALA A 20 2.21 -13.00 -13.80
C ALA A 20 0.70 -13.17 -13.88
N ALA A 21 -0.08 -12.51 -13.00
CA ALA A 21 -1.53 -12.50 -13.16
C ALA A 21 -1.92 -11.82 -14.47
N THR A 22 -2.89 -12.39 -15.18
CA THR A 22 -3.46 -11.82 -16.41
C THR A 22 -4.89 -11.36 -16.18
N SER A 23 -5.66 -12.14 -15.41
CA SER A 23 -7.03 -11.81 -15.03
C SER A 23 -7.38 -12.41 -13.67
N GLY A 24 -8.50 -11.99 -13.11
CA GLY A 24 -8.98 -12.38 -11.80
C GLY A 24 -10.21 -11.56 -11.44
N ASN A 25 -10.53 -11.45 -10.17
CA ASN A 25 -11.52 -10.51 -9.67
C ASN A 25 -10.92 -9.83 -8.46
N TRP A 26 -10.77 -8.51 -8.53
CA TRP A 26 -10.27 -7.67 -7.45
C TRP A 26 -11.24 -6.55 -7.19
N VAL A 27 -11.24 -6.05 -5.96
CA VAL A 27 -11.91 -4.80 -5.58
C VAL A 27 -10.88 -3.92 -4.91
N SER A 28 -10.54 -2.80 -5.55
CA SER A 28 -9.59 -1.85 -5.02
C SER A 28 -10.17 -1.18 -3.76
N PRO A 29 -9.49 -1.26 -2.61
CA PRO A 29 -10.00 -0.69 -1.37
C PRO A 29 -9.92 0.85 -1.35
N TYR A 30 -9.15 1.47 -2.25
CA TYR A 30 -8.99 2.93 -2.28
C TYR A 30 -10.21 3.66 -2.88
N ASP A 31 -10.99 2.99 -3.72
CA ASP A 31 -12.15 3.53 -4.45
C ASP A 31 -13.36 2.58 -4.51
N ASN A 32 -13.26 1.37 -3.97
CA ASN A 32 -14.24 0.30 -4.09
C ASN A 32 -14.53 -0.10 -5.55
N ARG A 33 -13.56 0.09 -6.46
CA ARG A 33 -13.71 -0.25 -7.88
C ARG A 33 -13.35 -1.71 -8.11
N ALA A 34 -14.27 -2.45 -8.72
CA ALA A 34 -14.00 -3.81 -9.17
C ALA A 34 -13.26 -3.81 -10.52
N THR A 35 -12.32 -4.72 -10.69
CA THR A 35 -11.70 -5.02 -11.99
C THR A 35 -11.44 -6.51 -12.14
N THR A 36 -11.41 -6.96 -13.40
CA THR A 36 -11.01 -8.32 -13.77
C THR A 36 -9.70 -8.37 -14.55
N LEU A 37 -9.15 -7.22 -14.92
CA LEU A 37 -7.92 -7.11 -15.68
C LEU A 37 -6.77 -6.84 -14.72
N ALA A 38 -5.74 -7.67 -14.76
CA ALA A 38 -4.53 -7.44 -13.95
C ALA A 38 -3.81 -6.14 -14.35
N SER A 39 -3.97 -5.67 -15.59
CA SER A 39 -3.37 -4.42 -16.08
C SER A 39 -3.96 -3.15 -15.46
N ASP A 40 -5.17 -3.22 -14.91
CA ASP A 40 -5.86 -2.08 -14.30
C ASP A 40 -5.58 -2.00 -12.78
N LEU A 41 -4.66 -2.83 -12.31
CA LEU A 41 -4.34 -3.04 -10.91
C LEU A 41 -2.84 -2.88 -10.69
N ASP A 42 -2.48 -2.19 -9.62
CA ASP A 42 -1.13 -2.17 -9.09
C ASP A 42 -1.09 -2.81 -7.70
N ILE A 43 0.06 -3.39 -7.36
CA ILE A 43 0.39 -3.65 -5.95
C ILE A 43 1.10 -2.43 -5.40
N ASP A 44 0.38 -1.65 -4.60
CA ASP A 44 0.91 -0.48 -3.90
C ASP A 44 1.69 -0.89 -2.64
N HIS A 45 2.78 -0.18 -2.40
CA HIS A 45 3.44 -0.13 -1.10
C HIS A 45 2.69 0.89 -0.24
N LEU A 46 1.91 0.42 0.73
CA LEU A 46 1.08 1.26 1.59
C LEU A 46 1.90 2.44 2.12
N VAL A 47 3.05 2.18 2.74
CA VAL A 47 4.12 3.19 2.94
C VAL A 47 5.06 3.11 1.72
N PRO A 48 5.12 4.13 0.83
CA PRO A 48 5.95 4.10 -0.36
C PRO A 48 7.44 3.86 -0.05
N LEU A 49 8.17 3.22 -0.96
CA LEU A 49 9.59 2.93 -0.75
C LEU A 49 10.44 4.20 -0.54
N ARG A 50 10.14 5.28 -1.28
CA ARG A 50 10.82 6.57 -1.10
C ARG A 50 10.45 7.24 0.22
N GLU A 51 9.20 7.13 0.64
CA GLU A 51 8.75 7.63 1.93
C GLU A 51 9.43 6.87 3.09
N ALA A 52 9.49 5.54 3.01
CA ALA A 52 10.26 4.74 3.96
C ALA A 52 11.75 5.12 3.99
N TRP A 53 12.34 5.42 2.82
CA TRP A 53 13.74 5.85 2.72
C TRP A 53 14.03 7.12 3.51
N VAL A 54 13.22 8.16 3.34
CA VAL A 54 13.36 9.43 4.07
C VAL A 54 13.01 9.29 5.55
N SER A 55 12.09 8.37 5.88
CA SER A 55 11.67 8.04 7.23
C SER A 55 12.60 7.08 8.00
N GLY A 56 13.76 6.72 7.45
CA GLY A 56 14.81 5.98 8.17
C GLY A 56 15.37 4.77 7.44
N ALA A 57 14.68 4.23 6.42
CA ALA A 57 15.12 3.02 5.71
C ALA A 57 16.43 3.21 4.92
N ARG A 58 16.87 4.45 4.72
CA ARG A 58 18.19 4.76 4.14
C ARG A 58 19.37 4.19 4.93
N THR A 59 19.23 4.00 6.24
CA THR A 59 20.31 3.45 7.10
C THR A 59 20.27 1.93 7.20
N TRP A 60 19.23 1.30 6.65
CA TRP A 60 19.09 -0.15 6.67
C TRP A 60 20.08 -0.84 5.74
N THR A 61 20.29 -2.12 5.99
CA THR A 61 20.92 -3.03 5.04
C THR A 61 20.01 -3.28 3.83
N ASN A 62 20.58 -3.80 2.74
CA ASN A 62 19.79 -4.22 1.58
C ASN A 62 18.74 -5.29 1.95
N ALA A 63 19.12 -6.26 2.79
CA ALA A 63 18.22 -7.32 3.23
C ALA A 63 17.01 -6.78 4.01
N GLN A 64 17.19 -5.76 4.85
CA GLN A 64 16.08 -5.12 5.56
C GLN A 64 15.14 -4.36 4.61
N ARG A 65 15.68 -3.62 3.63
CA ARG A 65 14.86 -2.96 2.60
C ARG A 65 14.09 -3.96 1.75
N GLU A 66 14.72 -5.06 1.38
CA GLU A 66 14.08 -6.15 0.65
C GLU A 66 12.97 -6.80 1.49
N ALA A 67 13.21 -7.06 2.77
CA ALA A 67 12.19 -7.59 3.67
C ALA A 67 10.99 -6.63 3.83
N PHE A 68 11.23 -5.33 3.91
CA PHE A 68 10.17 -4.30 3.95
C PHE A 68 9.37 -4.25 2.64
N ALA A 69 10.06 -4.20 1.51
CA ALA A 69 9.43 -4.12 0.18
C ALA A 69 8.56 -5.35 -0.12
N ASN A 70 8.79 -6.45 0.59
CA ASN A 70 8.13 -7.73 0.39
C ASN A 70 7.39 -8.22 1.64
N ASP A 71 7.06 -7.33 2.58
CA ASP A 71 6.37 -7.73 3.81
C ASP A 71 4.96 -8.24 3.49
N LEU A 72 4.82 -9.57 3.48
CA LEU A 72 3.56 -10.22 3.22
C LEU A 72 2.65 -10.35 4.46
N THR A 73 3.20 -10.13 5.66
CA THR A 73 2.50 -10.32 6.94
C THR A 73 1.71 -9.09 7.36
N ARG A 74 2.26 -7.90 7.08
CA ARG A 74 1.65 -6.60 7.41
C ARG A 74 0.92 -6.00 6.21
N PRO A 75 0.10 -4.94 6.40
CA PRO A 75 -0.61 -4.29 5.30
C PRO A 75 0.32 -3.42 4.43
N GLN A 76 1.61 -3.74 4.33
CA GLN A 76 2.57 -2.96 3.55
C GLN A 76 2.36 -3.10 2.03
N LEU A 77 1.73 -4.19 1.58
CA LEU A 77 1.45 -4.42 0.16
C LEU A 77 -0.04 -4.67 -0.04
N ILE A 78 -0.66 -3.94 -0.97
CA ILE A 78 -2.11 -3.93 -1.21
C ILE A 78 -2.43 -3.78 -2.70
N ALA A 79 -3.37 -4.59 -3.20
CA ALA A 79 -3.88 -4.49 -4.56
C ALA A 79 -4.88 -3.32 -4.70
N VAL A 80 -4.61 -2.37 -5.61
CA VAL A 80 -5.39 -1.14 -5.80
C VAL A 80 -5.50 -0.77 -7.27
N THR A 81 -6.45 0.08 -7.64
CA THR A 81 -6.54 0.63 -9.01
C THR A 81 -5.25 1.37 -9.37
N ASP A 82 -4.67 1.07 -10.53
CA ASP A 82 -3.41 1.64 -11.02
C ASP A 82 -3.36 3.19 -10.98
N THR A 83 -4.42 3.85 -11.41
CA THR A 83 -4.56 5.30 -11.46
C THR A 83 -4.45 5.94 -10.07
N LEU A 84 -4.96 5.28 -9.03
CA LEU A 84 -4.85 5.79 -7.66
C LEU A 84 -3.48 5.54 -7.06
N ASN A 85 -2.83 4.42 -7.39
CA ASN A 85 -1.44 4.18 -7.02
C ASN A 85 -0.52 5.24 -7.64
N GLN A 86 -0.70 5.55 -8.92
CA GLN A 86 0.03 6.62 -9.62
C GLN A 86 -0.26 8.01 -9.02
N SER A 87 -1.52 8.29 -8.66
CA SER A 87 -1.92 9.54 -8.00
C SER A 87 -1.26 9.71 -6.63
N LYS A 88 -1.19 8.63 -5.86
CA LYS A 88 -0.49 8.59 -4.57
C LYS A 88 1.01 8.84 -4.77
N GLY A 89 1.68 8.01 -5.57
CA GLY A 89 3.12 8.06 -5.75
C GLY A 89 3.85 7.82 -4.44
N ASP A 90 4.75 8.72 -4.06
CA ASP A 90 5.54 8.66 -2.83
C ASP A 90 5.01 9.55 -1.68
N LYS A 91 3.79 10.08 -1.84
CA LYS A 91 3.14 10.95 -0.87
C LYS A 91 2.78 10.23 0.42
N ASP A 92 2.86 10.96 1.52
CA ASP A 92 2.42 10.54 2.84
C ASP A 92 0.92 10.89 3.09
N PRO A 93 0.35 10.53 4.26
CA PRO A 93 -1.02 10.90 4.65
C PRO A 93 -1.32 12.40 4.74
N ALA A 94 -0.32 13.28 4.81
CA ALA A 94 -0.53 14.72 4.78
C ALA A 94 -0.78 15.23 3.36
N GLU A 95 -0.17 14.58 2.36
CA GLU A 95 -0.28 14.96 0.96
C GLU A 95 -1.32 14.14 0.17
N TRP A 96 -1.59 12.90 0.58
CA TRP A 96 -2.52 12.01 -0.11
C TRP A 96 -3.24 11.06 0.84
N MET A 97 -4.54 10.90 0.62
CA MET A 97 -5.37 9.89 1.30
C MET A 97 -6.32 9.25 0.29
N PRO A 98 -6.75 8.00 0.52
CA PRO A 98 -7.72 7.35 -0.35
C PRO A 98 -8.99 8.21 -0.54
N PRO A 99 -9.49 8.33 -1.78
CA PRO A 99 -10.70 9.10 -2.06
C PRO A 99 -11.93 8.48 -1.41
N LEU A 100 -11.97 7.15 -1.26
CA LEU A 100 -13.03 6.46 -0.53
C LEU A 100 -12.95 6.77 0.97
N THR A 101 -13.85 7.63 1.44
CA THR A 101 -13.88 8.11 2.84
C THR A 101 -14.03 6.98 3.85
N SER A 102 -14.84 5.96 3.57
CA SER A 102 -15.04 4.81 4.44
C SER A 102 -13.77 3.98 4.65
N TYR A 103 -12.77 4.09 3.78
CA TYR A 103 -11.51 3.37 3.90
C TYR A 103 -10.40 4.15 4.63
N ARG A 104 -10.57 5.47 4.85
CA ARG A 104 -9.53 6.33 5.42
C ARG A 104 -9.08 5.90 6.81
N CYS A 105 -10.00 5.44 7.66
CA CYS A 105 -9.67 4.92 9.00
C CYS A 105 -8.80 3.67 8.93
N THR A 106 -9.14 2.74 8.04
CA THR A 106 -8.36 1.52 7.82
C THR A 106 -6.98 1.87 7.29
N TYR A 107 -6.90 2.77 6.31
CA TYR A 107 -5.64 3.25 5.74
C TYR A 107 -4.74 3.89 6.80
N ALA A 108 -5.25 4.83 7.60
CA ALA A 108 -4.47 5.53 8.63
C ALA A 108 -3.95 4.56 9.71
N ARG A 109 -4.79 3.61 10.16
CA ARG A 109 -4.37 2.57 11.12
C ARG A 109 -3.30 1.64 10.54
N ALA A 110 -3.47 1.21 9.29
CA ALA A 110 -2.50 0.38 8.59
C ALA A 110 -1.16 1.10 8.41
N TRP A 111 -1.19 2.39 8.06
CA TRP A 111 -0.01 3.22 7.88
C TRP A 111 0.81 3.32 9.18
N VAL A 112 0.14 3.65 10.29
CA VAL A 112 0.76 3.67 11.63
C VAL A 112 1.33 2.30 12.00
N HIS A 113 0.60 1.21 11.72
CA HIS A 113 1.06 -0.13 12.02
C HIS A 113 2.34 -0.51 11.26
N VAL A 114 2.43 -0.19 9.97
CA VAL A 114 3.62 -0.42 9.16
C VAL A 114 4.80 0.40 9.69
N LYS A 115 4.62 1.72 9.87
CA LYS A 115 5.71 2.59 10.33
C LYS A 115 6.20 2.19 11.72
N TYR A 116 5.28 1.85 12.64
CA TYR A 116 5.63 1.37 13.97
C TYR A 116 6.47 0.09 13.92
N TYR A 117 6.01 -0.94 13.18
CA TYR A 117 6.72 -2.20 13.15
C TYR A 117 8.13 -2.07 12.53
N TRP A 118 8.23 -1.33 11.44
CA TRP A 118 9.49 -1.14 10.73
C TRP A 118 10.37 -0.05 11.35
N ASN A 119 9.95 0.54 12.48
CA ASN A 119 10.67 1.60 13.17
C ASN A 119 11.01 2.79 12.25
N LEU A 120 10.04 3.20 11.45
CA LEU A 120 10.10 4.37 10.58
C LEU A 120 9.58 5.60 11.34
N SER A 121 10.22 6.76 11.12
CA SER A 121 9.77 8.02 11.69
C SER A 121 8.49 8.52 11.04
N VAL A 122 7.76 9.37 11.77
CA VAL A 122 6.62 10.13 11.29
C VAL A 122 6.96 11.61 11.47
N ASP A 123 6.88 12.41 10.41
CA ASP A 123 7.13 13.84 10.52
C ASP A 123 5.94 14.61 11.13
N SER A 124 6.09 15.92 11.33
CA SER A 124 5.06 16.73 11.99
C SER A 124 3.79 16.90 11.16
N ALA A 125 3.89 17.02 9.83
CA ALA A 125 2.75 17.18 8.94
C ALA A 125 1.99 15.85 8.86
N GLU A 126 2.72 14.76 8.64
CA GLU A 126 2.22 13.41 8.61
C GLU A 126 1.48 13.04 9.92
N LYS A 127 2.10 13.33 11.07
CA LYS A 127 1.52 13.07 12.39
C LYS A 127 0.22 13.84 12.58
N SER A 128 0.19 15.10 12.16
CA SER A 128 -1.00 15.96 12.27
C SER A 128 -2.15 15.41 11.43
N ALA A 129 -1.87 15.00 10.19
CA ALA A 129 -2.84 14.39 9.30
C ALA A 129 -3.38 13.07 9.87
N LEU A 130 -2.48 12.14 10.26
CA LEU A 130 -2.85 10.87 10.86
C LEU A 130 -3.72 11.04 12.12
N THR A 131 -3.34 11.96 13.01
CA THR A 131 -4.10 12.25 14.23
C THR A 131 -5.50 12.77 13.90
N SER A 132 -5.62 13.67 12.93
CA SER A 132 -6.91 14.22 12.48
C SER A 132 -7.83 13.13 11.93
N TYR A 133 -7.34 12.30 11.01
CA TYR A 133 -8.12 11.21 10.44
C TYR A 133 -8.53 10.19 11.50
N LEU A 134 -7.60 9.78 12.37
CA LEU A 134 -7.86 8.79 13.41
C LEU A 134 -8.83 9.27 14.49
N ALA A 135 -8.90 10.57 14.77
CA ALA A 135 -9.86 11.15 15.72
C ALA A 135 -11.30 11.15 15.20
N SER A 136 -11.48 11.03 13.88
CA SER A 136 -12.79 10.90 13.22
C SER A 136 -13.22 9.44 12.98
N CYS A 137 -12.41 8.50 13.48
CA CYS A 137 -12.68 7.08 13.55
C CYS A 137 -13.11 6.68 14.97
#